data_AF-A0A7R9ZLJ1-F1
#
_entry.id   AF-A0A7R9ZLJ1-F1
#
_cell.length_a   1.000
_cell.length_b   1.000
_cell.length_c   1.000
_cell.angle_alpha   90.00
_cell.angle_beta   90.00
_cell.angle_gamma   90.00
#
_symmetry.space_group_name_H-M   'P 1'
#
loop_
_entity.id
_entity.type
_entity.pdbx_description
1 polymer ?
#
loop_
_entity_poly.entity_id
_entity_poly.type
_entity_poly.pdbx_seq_one_letter_code
_entity_poly.pdbx_strand_id
1 'polypeptide(L)'
;TMDDAEQQQHTQTRTRTQEGEPNRKSTMILTGLPVLMEGHVPPPHGLAIFLFRLATQVNWEEERPCFEGICRELASFYSSMPRTNASAFIQHTIFPAISYLLIPPERFLKDGTFTVLTRLSKLYRIFERC
;
A
#
# COMPACT_ATOMS: atom_id res chain seq x y z
N THR A 1 -16.75 -46.79 -39.02
CA THR A 1 -17.42 -47.09 -37.74
C THR A 1 -17.32 -45.83 -36.90
N MET A 2 -18.26 -44.86 -36.92
CA MET A 2 -19.75 -44.96 -36.79
C MET A 2 -20.08 -45.97 -35.69
N ASP A 3 -20.70 -45.65 -34.54
CA ASP A 3 -21.57 -44.56 -34.08
C ASP A 3 -21.29 -44.32 -32.56
N ASP A 4 -21.75 -43.33 -31.78
CA ASP A 4 -23.00 -42.54 -31.66
C ASP A 4 -22.63 -41.19 -30.98
N ALA A 5 -23.17 -39.98 -31.22
CA ALA A 5 -24.51 -39.44 -31.49
C ALA A 5 -25.41 -39.27 -30.24
N GLU A 6 -25.54 -38.02 -29.76
CA GLU A 6 -26.74 -37.32 -29.21
C GLU A 6 -26.31 -35.87 -28.85
N GLN A 7 -26.66 -34.81 -29.59
CA GLN A 7 -27.94 -34.07 -29.67
C GLN A 7 -28.50 -33.65 -28.28
N GLN A 8 -29.10 -32.50 -28.00
CA GLN A 8 -29.41 -31.21 -28.64
C GLN A 8 -30.05 -30.35 -27.51
N GLN A 9 -29.94 -29.01 -27.59
CA GLN A 9 -30.96 -27.97 -27.27
C GLN A 9 -30.23 -26.63 -26.98
N HIS A 10 -30.14 -25.69 -27.92
CA HIS A 10 -31.16 -24.67 -28.22
C HIS A 10 -31.82 -24.09 -26.97
N THR A 11 -31.48 -22.85 -26.62
CA THR A 11 -32.45 -21.80 -26.29
C THR A 11 -31.73 -20.44 -26.37
N GLN A 12 -31.97 -19.72 -27.47
CA GLN A 12 -31.94 -18.26 -27.41
C GLN A 12 -33.05 -17.83 -26.45
N THR A 13 -32.76 -16.96 -25.48
CA THR A 13 -33.82 -16.11 -24.94
C THR A 13 -33.32 -14.69 -24.86
N ARG A 14 -33.67 -13.98 -25.93
CA ARG A 14 -33.95 -12.55 -25.95
C ARG A 14 -34.99 -12.25 -24.86
N THR A 15 -34.64 -11.47 -23.85
CA THR A 15 -35.63 -10.67 -23.11
C THR A 15 -35.25 -9.20 -23.23
N ARG A 16 -36.04 -8.54 -24.07
CA ARG A 16 -36.17 -7.10 -24.22
C ARG A 16 -36.91 -6.56 -22.98
N THR A 17 -36.31 -5.55 -22.36
CA THR A 17 -36.86 -4.41 -21.62
C THR A 17 -38.17 -4.58 -20.84
N GLN A 18 -38.08 -4.46 -19.51
CA GLN A 18 -39.02 -3.73 -18.63
C GLN A 18 -38.14 -2.99 -17.61
N GLU A 19 -38.01 -1.67 -17.72
CA GLU A 19 -38.80 -0.65 -17.00
C GLU A 19 -38.46 -0.55 -15.49
N GLY A 20 -37.75 0.53 -15.15
CA GLY A 20 -37.76 1.23 -13.85
C GLY A 20 -37.67 0.40 -12.56
N GLU A 21 -36.47 -0.02 -12.17
CA GLU A 21 -36.22 -0.45 -10.78
C GLU A 21 -35.70 0.69 -9.90
N PRO A 22 -36.24 0.86 -8.68
CA PRO A 22 -35.87 1.95 -7.79
C PRO A 22 -34.46 1.73 -7.23
N ASN A 23 -33.57 2.70 -7.47
CA ASN A 23 -32.29 2.94 -6.79
C ASN A 23 -31.74 1.75 -5.97
N ARG A 24 -31.15 0.77 -6.67
CA ARG A 24 -30.43 -0.33 -6.05
C ARG A 24 -29.25 0.26 -5.29
N LYS A 25 -29.36 0.39 -3.96
CA LYS A 25 -28.23 0.76 -3.10
C LYS A 25 -27.12 -0.26 -3.32
N SER A 26 -26.13 0.10 -4.13
CA SER A 26 -24.92 -0.70 -4.30
C SER A 26 -24.08 -0.57 -3.04
N THR A 27 -24.16 -1.58 -2.16
CA THR A 27 -23.26 -1.70 -1.02
C THR A 27 -21.87 -2.03 -1.54
N MET A 28 -20.91 -1.14 -1.33
CA MET A 28 -19.50 -1.42 -1.56
C MET A 28 -18.83 -1.82 -0.24
N ILE A 29 -18.01 -2.86 -0.30
CA ILE A 29 -17.23 -3.36 0.83
C ILE A 29 -15.76 -3.41 0.43
N LEU A 30 -14.87 -2.98 1.34
CA LEU A 30 -13.44 -3.14 1.15
C LEU A 30 -13.08 -4.59 1.50
N THR A 31 -12.54 -5.32 0.53
CA THR A 31 -12.21 -6.75 0.69
C THR A 31 -10.74 -7.00 1.05
N GLY A 32 -9.85 -6.04 0.78
CA GLY A 32 -8.42 -6.22 1.03
C GLY A 32 -7.61 -4.94 0.91
N LEU A 33 -6.36 -5.03 1.36
CA LEU A 33 -5.36 -3.97 1.33
C LEU A 33 -4.05 -4.53 0.74
N PRO A 34 -3.21 -3.68 0.10
CA PRO A 34 -1.97 -4.14 -0.51
C PRO A 34 -0.91 -4.51 0.54
N VAL A 35 -0.25 -5.66 0.36
CA VAL A 35 0.89 -6.04 1.21
C VAL A 35 2.16 -5.39 0.67
N LEU A 36 2.63 -4.31 1.32
CA LEU A 36 3.83 -3.57 0.88
C LEU A 36 5.14 -4.21 1.36
N MET A 37 5.13 -4.80 2.55
CA MET A 37 6.27 -5.46 3.17
C MET A 37 5.76 -6.68 3.94
N GLU A 38 6.52 -7.77 3.89
CA GLU A 38 6.16 -8.99 4.60
C GLU A 38 6.14 -8.75 6.12
N GLY A 39 5.08 -9.23 6.79
CA GLY A 39 4.92 -9.07 8.23
C GLY A 39 4.52 -7.67 8.70
N HIS A 40 4.28 -6.72 7.79
CA HIS A 40 3.76 -5.39 8.14
C HIS A 40 2.28 -5.23 7.78
N VAL A 41 1.48 -4.88 8.78
CA VAL A 41 0.04 -4.58 8.62
C VAL A 41 -0.23 -3.20 9.23
N PRO A 42 -0.84 -2.27 8.47
CA PRO A 42 -1.09 -0.93 8.97
C PRO A 42 -2.19 -0.95 10.05
N PRO A 43 -2.19 0.01 10.99
CA PRO A 43 -3.18 0.02 12.06
C PRO A 43 -4.61 0.22 11.53
N PRO A 44 -5.58 -0.65 11.90
CA PRO A 44 -6.93 -0.61 11.33
C PRO A 44 -7.71 0.66 11.71
N HIS A 45 -7.40 1.28 12.84
CA HIS A 45 -8.02 2.55 13.25
C HIS A 45 -7.70 3.70 12.30
N GLY A 46 -6.63 3.61 11.50
CA GLY A 46 -6.27 4.59 10.48
C GLY A 46 -7.06 4.43 9.17
N LEU A 47 -7.85 3.36 9.02
CA LEU A 47 -8.50 3.03 7.75
C LEU A 47 -9.51 4.10 7.31
N ALA A 48 -10.34 4.59 8.23
CA ALA A 48 -11.35 5.60 7.91
C ALA A 48 -10.74 6.91 7.41
N ILE A 49 -9.65 7.37 8.06
CA ILE A 49 -8.95 8.59 7.64
C ILE A 49 -8.20 8.38 6.32
N PHE A 50 -7.62 7.19 6.09
CA PHE A 50 -7.02 6.83 4.82
C PHE A 50 -8.04 6.88 3.68
N LEU A 51 -9.21 6.25 3.82
CA LEU A 51 -10.26 6.27 2.80
C LEU A 51 -10.77 7.70 2.53
N PHE A 52 -10.94 8.50 3.59
CA PHE A 52 -11.32 9.91 3.45
C PHE A 52 -10.29 10.71 2.67
N ARG A 53 -8.99 10.58 2.98
CA ARG A 53 -7.92 11.28 2.26
C ARG A 53 -7.77 10.78 0.83
N LEU A 54 -7.93 9.48 0.60
CA LEU A 54 -7.94 8.91 -0.75
C LEU A 54 -9.05 9.53 -1.61
N ALA A 55 -10.24 9.73 -1.05
CA ALA A 55 -11.35 10.35 -1.77
C ALA A 55 -11.18 11.87 -1.98
N THR A 56 -10.52 12.58 -1.06
CA THR A 56 -10.52 14.06 -1.03
C THR A 56 -9.20 14.73 -1.43
N GLN A 57 -8.07 14.04 -1.32
CA GLN A 57 -6.73 14.62 -1.51
C GLN A 57 -6.06 14.14 -2.80
N VAL A 58 -6.60 13.11 -3.45
CA VAL A 58 -6.08 12.60 -4.72
C VAL A 58 -6.74 13.35 -5.87
N ASN A 59 -5.93 13.85 -6.81
CA ASN A 59 -6.42 14.36 -8.07
C ASN A 59 -6.76 13.18 -8.99
N TRP A 60 -8.05 12.93 -9.24
CA TRP A 60 -8.55 11.83 -10.08
C TRP A 60 -8.69 12.19 -11.56
N GLU A 61 -8.40 13.44 -11.95
CA GLU A 61 -8.56 13.93 -13.32
C GLU A 61 -7.32 13.66 -14.18
N GLU A 62 -6.13 13.73 -13.59
CA GLU A 62 -4.85 13.56 -14.28
C GLU A 62 -4.10 12.30 -13.85
N GLU A 63 -3.62 11.51 -14.81
CA GLU A 63 -3.00 10.21 -14.57
C GLU A 63 -1.79 10.27 -13.61
N ARG A 64 -0.82 11.16 -13.89
CA ARG A 64 0.42 11.23 -13.11
C ARG A 64 0.17 11.70 -11.66
N PRO A 65 -0.53 12.83 -11.41
CA PRO A 65 -0.88 13.25 -10.05
C PRO A 65 -1.77 12.24 -9.31
N CYS A 66 -2.64 11.51 -10.02
CA CYS A 66 -3.47 10.46 -9.45
C CYS A 66 -2.62 9.35 -8.83
N PHE A 67 -1.72 8.76 -9.62
CA PHE A 67 -0.82 7.71 -9.12
C PHE A 67 0.09 8.20 -8.00
N GLU A 68 0.64 9.42 -8.12
CA GLU A 68 1.46 10.00 -7.04
C GLU A 68 0.65 10.17 -5.75
N GLY A 69 -0.58 10.71 -5.85
CA GLY A 69 -1.48 10.93 -4.72
C GLY A 69 -1.84 9.61 -4.02
N ILE A 70 -2.24 8.59 -4.77
CA ILE A 70 -2.57 7.27 -4.23
C ILE A 70 -1.36 6.67 -3.50
N CYS A 71 -0.18 6.67 -4.13
CA CYS A 71 1.05 6.16 -3.53
C CYS A 71 1.43 6.92 -2.24
N ARG A 72 1.23 8.24 -2.22
CA ARG A 72 1.53 9.08 -1.05
C ARG A 72 0.57 8.82 0.10
N GLU A 73 -0.72 8.69 -0.17
CA GLU A 73 -1.72 8.37 0.86
C GLU A 73 -1.54 6.95 1.41
N LEU A 74 -1.22 5.98 0.54
CA LEU A 74 -0.83 4.64 0.97
C LEU A 74 0.43 4.67 1.84
N ALA A 75 1.50 5.36 1.41
CA ALA A 75 2.72 5.49 2.20
C ALA A 75 2.44 6.14 3.58
N SER A 76 1.58 7.17 3.62
CA SER A 76 1.17 7.81 4.88
C SER A 76 0.37 6.87 5.79
N PHE A 77 -0.44 5.98 5.23
CA PHE A 77 -1.20 5.01 6.01
C PHE A 77 -0.31 3.88 6.55
N TYR A 78 0.64 3.41 5.75
CA TYR A 78 1.55 2.32 6.11
C TYR A 78 2.78 2.78 6.92
N SER A 79 3.07 4.07 7.03
CA SER A 79 4.23 4.56 7.81
C SER A 79 4.03 4.44 9.32
N SER A 80 2.81 4.18 9.80
CA SER A 80 2.53 4.05 11.22
C SER A 80 3.17 2.79 11.80
N MET A 81 4.06 2.97 12.78
CA MET A 81 4.79 1.89 13.43
C MET A 81 3.97 1.29 14.58
N PRO A 82 3.99 -0.04 14.77
CA PRO A 82 3.40 -0.66 15.95
C PRO A 82 4.04 -0.13 17.24
N ARG A 83 3.20 0.19 18.24
CA ARG A 83 3.66 0.68 19.54
C ARG A 83 4.28 -0.42 20.41
N THR A 84 3.84 -1.66 20.22
CA THR A 84 4.38 -2.85 20.89
C THR A 84 5.47 -3.48 20.03
N ASN A 85 6.54 -3.99 20.65
CA ASN A 85 7.64 -4.67 19.98
C ASN A 85 8.32 -3.85 18.84
N ALA A 86 8.28 -2.52 18.94
CA ALA A 86 8.84 -1.62 17.92
C ALA A 86 10.31 -1.94 17.60
N SER A 87 11.11 -2.30 18.61
CA SER A 87 12.52 -2.67 18.42
C SER A 87 12.69 -3.90 17.52
N ALA A 88 11.95 -4.97 17.77
CA ALA A 88 12.02 -6.18 16.95
C ALA A 88 11.50 -5.92 15.52
N PHE A 89 10.42 -5.14 15.40
CA PHE A 89 9.85 -4.75 14.11
C PHE A 89 10.82 -3.89 13.29
N ILE A 90 11.49 -2.92 13.91
CA ILE A 90 12.52 -2.11 13.25
C ILE A 90 13.66 -3.01 12.77
N GLN A 91 14.16 -3.88 13.64
CA GLN A 91 15.31 -4.72 13.35
C GLN A 91 15.05 -5.75 12.26
N HIS A 92 13.87 -6.39 12.26
CA HIS A 92 13.61 -7.56 11.43
C HIS A 92 12.65 -7.31 10.26
N THR A 93 11.93 -6.19 10.24
CA THR A 93 11.01 -5.86 9.15
C THR A 93 11.45 -4.59 8.42
N ILE A 94 11.61 -3.49 9.14
CA ILE A 94 11.90 -2.19 8.52
C ILE A 94 13.34 -2.09 8.02
N PHE A 95 14.34 -2.48 8.82
CA PHE A 95 15.73 -2.36 8.42
C PHE A 95 16.08 -3.22 7.19
N PRO A 96 15.66 -4.50 7.10
CA PRO A 96 15.81 -5.28 5.88
C PRO A 96 15.11 -4.61 4.69
N ALA A 97 13.84 -4.21 4.83
CA ALA A 97 13.12 -3.56 3.75
C ALA A 97 13.79 -2.27 3.26
N ILE A 98 14.23 -1.40 4.18
CA ILE A 98 14.96 -0.17 3.84
C ILE A 98 16.26 -0.50 3.10
N SER A 99 17.01 -1.51 3.55
CA SER A 99 18.31 -1.85 2.94
C SER A 99 18.20 -2.34 1.49
N TYR A 100 17.07 -2.92 1.10
CA TYR A 100 16.85 -3.45 -0.26
C TYR A 100 15.93 -2.58 -1.13
N LEU A 101 14.98 -1.84 -0.55
CA LEU A 101 13.92 -1.14 -1.29
C LEU A 101 14.08 0.38 -1.30
N LEU A 102 14.80 0.98 -0.34
CA LEU A 102 14.88 2.43 -0.24
C LEU A 102 15.95 2.99 -1.19
N ILE A 103 15.52 3.85 -2.11
CA ILE A 103 16.41 4.74 -2.86
C ILE A 103 16.28 6.14 -2.23
N PRO A 104 17.23 6.57 -1.38
CA PRO A 104 17.08 7.82 -0.64
C PRO A 104 17.23 9.03 -1.58
N PRO A 105 16.24 9.94 -1.61
CA PRO A 105 16.34 11.18 -2.39
C PRO A 105 17.31 12.18 -1.74
N GLU A 106 17.96 13.02 -2.54
CA GLU A 106 18.96 13.98 -2.05
C GLU A 106 18.43 14.94 -0.97
N ARG A 107 17.12 15.24 -1.00
CA ARG A 107 16.49 16.12 -0.02
C ARG A 107 16.62 15.62 1.43
N PHE A 108 16.75 14.31 1.65
CA PHE A 108 16.85 13.71 2.99
C PHE A 108 18.10 14.12 3.76
N LEU A 109 19.14 14.57 3.08
CA LEU A 109 20.35 15.10 3.71
C LEU A 109 20.18 16.56 4.16
N LYS A 110 19.26 17.30 3.54
CA LYS A 110 19.05 18.73 3.79
C LYS A 110 17.93 18.98 4.81
N ASP A 111 16.92 18.09 4.84
CA ASP A 111 15.75 18.22 5.72
C ASP A 111 15.97 17.64 7.14
N GLY A 112 17.12 17.00 7.38
CA GLY A 112 17.47 16.40 8.67
C GLY A 112 16.99 14.96 8.85
N THR A 113 16.31 14.36 7.86
CA THR A 113 15.90 12.95 7.89
C THR A 113 17.11 12.03 8.12
N PHE A 114 18.22 12.30 7.43
CA PHE A 114 19.50 11.64 7.69
C PHE A 114 20.53 12.65 8.18
N THR A 115 20.79 12.61 9.48
CA THR A 115 21.80 13.45 10.13
C THR A 115 23.00 12.62 10.56
N VAL A 116 24.19 12.98 10.07
CA VAL A 116 25.44 12.32 10.47
C VAL A 116 25.82 12.75 11.88
N LEU A 117 25.65 11.86 12.85
CA LEU A 117 25.99 12.13 14.26
C LEU A 117 27.50 12.10 14.51
N THR A 118 28.21 11.13 13.93
CA THR A 118 29.66 10.95 14.13
C THR A 118 30.30 10.16 13.00
N ARG A 119 31.65 10.12 12.98
CA ARG A 119 32.47 9.32 12.08
C ARG A 119 33.43 8.46 12.90
N LEU A 120 33.70 7.24 12.44
CA LEU A 120 34.63 6.33 13.12
C LEU A 120 36.02 6.94 13.34
N SER A 121 36.53 7.73 12.40
CA SER A 121 37.82 8.44 12.54
C SER A 121 37.87 9.42 13.73
N LYS A 122 36.73 9.98 14.13
CA LYS A 122 36.63 10.84 15.32
C LYS A 122 36.53 10.01 16.60
N LEU A 123 35.81 8.89 16.56
CA LEU A 123 35.66 7.99 17.71
C LEU A 123 36.97 7.29 18.08
N TYR A 124 37.70 6.77 17.08
CA TYR A 124 38.94 6.04 17.32
C TYR A 124 40.11 6.89 17.84
N ARG A 125 40.03 8.22 17.71
CA ARG A 125 41.00 9.14 18.35
C ARG A 125 40.83 9.26 19.86
N ILE A 126 39.65 8.94 20.36
CA ILE A 126 39.30 9.09 21.79
C ILE A 126 39.30 7.71 22.46
N PHE A 127 38.82 6.68 21.76
CA PHE A 127 38.76 5.30 22.24
C PHE A 127 39.90 4.47 21.65
N GLU A 128 41.12 4.71 22.13
CA GLU A 128 42.26 3.84 21.83
C GLU A 128 42.28 2.62 22.77
N ARG A 129 42.88 1.52 22.32
CA ARG A 129 43.06 0.32 23.16
C ARG A 129 44.10 0.63 24.25
N CYS A 130 43.86 0.13 25.46
CA CYS A 130 44.85 0.17 26.55
C CYS A 130 46.15 -0.51 26.17
#